data_AF-A0A816HNZ3-F1
#
_entry.id   AF-A0A816HNZ3-F1
#
_cell.length_a   1.000
_cell.length_b   1.000
_cell.length_c   1.000
_cell.angle_alpha   90.00
_cell.angle_beta   90.00
_cell.angle_gamma   90.00
#
_symmetry.space_group_name_H-M   'P 1'
#
loop_
_entity.id
_entity.type
_entity.pdbx_description
1 polymer ?
#
loop_
_entity_poly.entity_id
_entity_poly.type
_entity_poly.pdbx_seq_one_letter_code
_entity_poly.pdbx_strand_id
1 'polypeptide(L)'
;MLQDYFSKPFQLWERTSWNTFVHNANQVLEIFVNNQLDNVKTVSSTDDSFFAKYLTSEKLLELQLNDVTFRQNILVQFLIVFQYLVLPVKFKQPHQTLNEDQSQWIKRTTHQINELLKQTGTNAEIFTVSIQRILKREEMWNLWKNNGCPDFSKAKLDLKKKNASQTYAPYRLSDSIR
;
A
#
# COMPACT_ATOMS: atom_id res chain seq x y z
N MET A 1 1.72 21.90 -7.15
CA MET A 1 1.19 20.80 -7.99
C MET A 1 0.91 19.59 -7.12
N LEU A 2 0.03 18.66 -7.52
CA LEU A 2 -0.33 17.47 -6.74
C LEU A 2 0.91 16.64 -6.32
N GLN A 3 1.91 16.56 -7.21
CA GLN A 3 3.18 15.87 -6.98
C GLN A 3 3.98 16.42 -5.79
N ASP A 4 3.84 17.72 -5.50
CA ASP A 4 4.54 18.34 -4.37
C ASP A 4 4.00 17.79 -3.05
N TYR A 5 2.68 17.59 -2.96
CA TYR A 5 2.03 17.02 -1.77
C TYR A 5 2.37 15.54 -1.59
N PHE A 6 2.51 14.78 -2.67
CA PHE A 6 2.98 13.39 -2.62
C PHE A 6 4.43 13.30 -2.13
N SER A 7 5.27 14.26 -2.53
CA SER A 7 6.68 14.31 -2.11
C SER A 7 6.85 14.83 -0.68
N LYS A 8 5.92 15.68 -0.21
CA LYS A 8 5.99 16.37 1.09
C LYS A 8 4.64 16.26 1.83
N PRO A 9 4.23 15.05 2.26
CA PRO A 9 2.90 14.83 2.84
C PRO A 9 2.67 15.54 4.18
N PHE A 10 3.73 16.01 4.86
CA PHE A 10 3.61 16.81 6.07
C PHE A 10 2.92 18.18 5.84
N GLN A 11 2.92 18.70 4.60
CA GLN A 11 2.24 19.96 4.28
C GLN A 11 0.71 19.84 4.36
N LEU A 12 0.18 18.62 4.30
CA LEU A 12 -1.26 18.35 4.32
C LEU A 12 -1.92 18.59 5.68
N TRP A 13 -1.14 18.88 6.72
CA TRP A 13 -1.66 19.33 8.02
C TRP A 13 -2.07 20.81 8.01
N GLU A 14 -1.66 21.59 7.01
CA GLU A 14 -2.08 22.99 6.84
C GLU A 14 -3.40 23.09 6.09
N ARG A 15 -4.32 23.93 6.58
CA ARG A 15 -5.69 24.05 6.02
C ARG A 15 -5.72 24.46 4.54
N THR A 16 -4.89 25.43 4.15
CA THR A 16 -4.80 25.92 2.77
C THR A 16 -4.27 24.85 1.82
N SER A 17 -3.18 24.19 2.23
CA SER A 17 -2.57 23.06 1.52
C SER A 17 -3.54 21.89 1.38
N TRP A 18 -4.26 21.54 2.44
CA TRP A 18 -5.29 20.51 2.43
C TRP A 18 -6.41 20.81 1.42
N ASN A 19 -6.99 22.01 1.47
CA ASN A 19 -8.08 22.39 0.57
C ASN A 19 -7.65 22.35 -0.90
N THR A 20 -6.43 22.84 -1.18
CA THR A 20 -5.84 22.81 -2.53
C THR A 20 -5.60 21.37 -2.98
N PHE A 21 -5.08 20.52 -2.09
CA PHE A 21 -4.89 19.10 -2.37
C PHE A 21 -6.21 18.38 -2.67
N VAL A 22 -7.25 18.58 -1.85
CA VAL A 22 -8.57 17.97 -2.06
C VAL A 22 -9.17 18.43 -3.40
N HIS A 23 -9.10 19.73 -3.72
CA HIS A 23 -9.58 20.25 -4.99
C HIS A 23 -8.89 19.57 -6.19
N ASN A 24 -7.56 19.56 -6.19
CA ASN A 24 -6.78 18.95 -7.27
C ASN A 24 -6.99 17.43 -7.35
N ALA A 25 -7.10 16.75 -6.20
CA ALA A 25 -7.35 15.32 -6.14
C ALA A 25 -8.70 14.96 -6.75
N ASN A 26 -9.76 15.72 -6.43
CA ASN A 26 -11.08 15.51 -7.01
C ASN A 26 -11.08 15.68 -8.52
N GLN A 27 -10.40 16.71 -9.05
CA GLN A 27 -10.29 16.91 -10.51
C GLN A 27 -9.59 15.74 -11.20
N VAL A 28 -8.46 15.26 -10.65
CA VAL A 28 -7.72 14.13 -11.24
C VAL A 28 -8.53 12.84 -11.19
N LEU A 29 -9.19 12.56 -10.06
CA LEU A 29 -10.01 11.36 -9.91
C LEU A 29 -11.26 11.43 -10.80
N GLU A 30 -11.86 12.58 -10.97
CA GLU A 30 -12.99 12.80 -11.89
C GLU A 30 -12.56 12.54 -13.35
N ILE A 31 -11.38 13.01 -13.76
CA ILE A 31 -10.82 12.68 -15.08
C ILE A 31 -10.66 11.18 -15.26
N PHE A 32 -10.13 10.47 -14.25
CA PHE A 32 -9.96 9.01 -14.31
C PHE A 32 -11.28 8.24 -14.36
N VAL A 33 -12.32 8.73 -13.68
CA VAL A 33 -13.67 8.16 -13.73
C VAL A 33 -14.32 8.38 -15.10
N ASN A 34 -14.17 9.59 -15.67
CA ASN A 34 -14.81 9.97 -16.93
C ASN A 34 -14.11 9.36 -18.15
N ASN A 35 -12.79 9.13 -18.07
CA ASN A 35 -12.01 8.54 -19.14
C ASN A 35 -11.69 7.09 -18.77
N GLN A 36 -12.67 6.18 -18.83
CA GLN A 36 -12.40 4.77 -18.61
C GLN A 36 -11.51 4.23 -19.73
N LEU A 37 -10.39 3.60 -19.37
CA LEU A 37 -9.52 2.96 -20.35
C LEU A 37 -10.19 1.68 -20.82
N ASP A 38 -10.95 1.76 -21.91
CA ASP A 38 -11.58 0.60 -22.56
C ASP A 38 -10.50 -0.43 -22.86
N ASN A 39 -10.49 -1.54 -22.10
CA ASN A 39 -9.63 -2.73 -22.22
C ASN A 39 -8.53 -2.61 -23.28
N VAL A 40 -7.59 -1.68 -23.07
CA VAL A 40 -6.46 -1.53 -23.96
C VAL A 40 -5.69 -2.81 -23.70
N LYS A 41 -5.77 -3.74 -24.66
CA LYS A 41 -4.88 -4.91 -24.70
C LYS A 41 -3.52 -4.32 -24.45
N THR A 42 -2.92 -4.63 -23.31
CA THR A 42 -1.55 -4.29 -22.99
C THR A 42 -0.74 -4.85 -24.14
N VAL A 43 -0.47 -4.02 -25.16
CA VAL A 43 0.38 -4.41 -26.27
C VAL A 43 1.70 -4.62 -25.57
N SER A 44 2.13 -5.87 -25.52
CA SER A 44 3.46 -6.28 -25.10
C SER A 44 4.43 -5.59 -26.05
N SER A 45 4.67 -4.31 -25.81
CA SER A 45 5.63 -3.50 -26.52
C SER A 45 6.96 -3.94 -25.96
N THR A 46 7.68 -4.71 -26.77
CA THR A 46 9.01 -5.24 -26.52
C THR A 46 10.10 -4.16 -26.42
N ASP A 47 9.70 -2.91 -26.23
CA ASP A 47 10.56 -1.76 -25.96
C ASP A 47 10.36 -1.35 -24.50
N ASP A 48 11.07 -2.04 -23.59
CA ASP A 48 11.25 -1.66 -22.19
C ASP A 48 12.13 -0.40 -22.09
N SER A 49 11.69 0.69 -22.73
CA SER A 49 12.28 2.01 -22.50
C SER A 49 11.87 2.48 -21.11
N PHE A 50 12.68 2.11 -20.10
CA PHE A 50 12.46 2.47 -18.71
C PHE A 50 12.66 3.99 -18.50
N PHE A 51 11.57 4.71 -18.25
CA PHE A 51 11.63 6.11 -17.86
C PHE A 51 11.67 6.23 -16.33
N ALA A 52 12.83 6.64 -15.79
CA ALA A 52 13.03 6.73 -14.34
C ALA A 52 12.26 7.88 -13.66
N LYS A 53 11.71 8.85 -14.42
CA LYS A 53 11.01 10.04 -13.89
C LYS A 53 9.82 10.40 -14.78
N TYR A 54 8.76 10.95 -14.17
CA TYR A 54 7.60 11.49 -14.89
C TYR A 54 8.02 12.66 -15.78
N LEU A 55 7.50 12.71 -17.00
CA LEU A 55 7.70 13.85 -17.89
C LEU A 55 6.71 14.96 -17.47
N THR A 56 7.20 16.11 -17.03
CA THR A 56 6.38 17.21 -16.50
C THR A 56 5.91 18.20 -17.58
N SER A 57 5.84 17.77 -18.84
CA SER A 57 5.45 18.63 -19.97
C SER A 57 3.93 18.65 -20.12
N GLU A 58 3.35 19.85 -20.16
CA GLU A 58 1.90 20.08 -20.33
C GLU A 58 1.35 19.42 -21.61
N LYS A 59 2.14 19.42 -22.69
CA LYS A 59 1.77 18.80 -23.98
C LYS A 59 1.69 17.26 -23.92
N LEU A 60 2.31 16.65 -22.91
CA LEU A 60 2.33 15.19 -22.72
C LEU A 60 1.32 14.73 -21.66
N LEU A 61 0.69 15.65 -20.93
CA LEU A 61 -0.21 15.32 -19.84
C LEU A 61 -1.40 14.49 -20.33
N GLU A 62 -2.02 14.88 -21.46
CA GLU A 62 -3.16 14.14 -22.03
C GLU A 62 -2.77 12.72 -22.46
N LEU A 63 -1.57 12.54 -23.01
CA LEU A 63 -1.04 11.22 -23.37
C LEU A 63 -0.78 10.36 -22.12
N GLN A 64 -0.17 10.96 -21.09
CA GLN A 64 0.11 10.29 -19.81
C GLN A 64 -1.17 9.92 -19.06
N LEU A 65 -2.19 10.75 -19.13
CA LEU A 65 -3.50 10.45 -18.54
C LEU A 65 -4.18 9.27 -19.25
N ASN A 66 -3.75 8.85 -20.44
CA ASN A 66 -4.24 7.64 -21.10
C ASN A 66 -3.35 6.40 -20.85
N ASP A 67 -2.22 6.56 -20.15
CA ASP A 67 -1.30 5.47 -19.80
C ASP A 67 -1.76 4.72 -18.53
N VAL A 68 -1.95 3.42 -18.66
CA VAL A 68 -2.38 2.52 -17.56
C VAL A 68 -1.41 2.56 -16.38
N THR A 69 -0.10 2.47 -16.65
CA THR A 69 0.96 2.44 -15.64
C THR A 69 1.02 3.78 -14.91
N PHE A 70 0.90 4.89 -15.64
CA PHE A 70 0.86 6.23 -15.04
C PHE A 70 -0.33 6.37 -14.09
N ARG A 71 -1.54 5.97 -14.51
CA ARG A 71 -2.73 6.00 -13.64
C ARG A 71 -2.57 5.14 -12.39
N GLN A 72 -2.10 3.90 -12.55
CA GLN A 72 -1.83 3.02 -11.42
C GLN A 72 -0.86 3.66 -10.43
N ASN A 73 0.22 4.27 -10.92
CA ASN A 73 1.20 4.95 -10.08
C ASN A 73 0.62 6.14 -9.30
N ILE A 74 -0.23 6.95 -9.94
CA ILE A 74 -0.90 8.08 -9.26
C ILE A 74 -1.87 7.58 -8.19
N LEU A 75 -2.69 6.58 -8.51
CA LEU A 75 -3.64 5.97 -7.58
C LEU A 75 -2.93 5.35 -6.37
N VAL A 76 -1.79 4.67 -6.58
CA VAL A 76 -0.96 4.12 -5.50
C VAL A 76 -0.35 5.23 -4.65
N GLN A 77 0.13 6.33 -5.24
CA GLN A 77 0.65 7.47 -4.48
C GLN A 77 -0.39 8.08 -3.54
N PHE A 78 -1.65 8.20 -3.99
CA PHE A 78 -2.75 8.61 -3.11
C PHE A 78 -2.93 7.66 -1.92
N LEU A 79 -2.95 6.34 -2.16
CA LEU A 79 -3.11 5.35 -1.08
C LEU A 79 -1.99 5.43 -0.04
N ILE A 80 -0.74 5.62 -0.47
CA ILE A 80 0.41 5.77 0.43
C ILE A 80 0.25 7.03 1.30
N VAL A 81 -0.14 8.16 0.69
CA VAL A 81 -0.34 9.43 1.42
C VAL A 81 -1.50 9.32 2.39
N PHE A 82 -2.61 8.69 2.00
CA PHE A 82 -3.75 8.47 2.87
C PHE A 82 -3.39 7.59 4.06
N GLN A 83 -2.63 6.50 3.82
CA GLN A 83 -2.14 5.67 4.90
C GLN A 83 -1.20 6.44 5.84
N TYR A 84 -0.32 7.29 5.32
CA TYR A 84 0.52 8.17 6.13
C TYR A 84 -0.30 9.10 7.03
N LEU A 85 -1.37 9.70 6.51
CA LEU A 85 -2.21 10.62 7.28
C LEU A 85 -2.98 9.90 8.37
N VAL A 86 -3.54 8.73 8.06
CA VAL A 86 -4.40 7.95 8.97
C VAL A 86 -3.60 7.20 10.04
N LEU A 87 -2.46 6.60 9.69
CA LEU A 87 -1.74 5.76 10.66
C LEU A 87 -1.13 6.58 11.80
N PRO A 88 -1.28 6.15 13.05
CA PRO A 88 -0.61 6.79 14.17
C PRO A 88 0.91 6.54 14.06
N VAL A 89 1.71 7.52 14.46
CA VAL A 89 3.16 7.33 14.66
C VAL A 89 3.57 8.00 15.95
N LYS A 90 4.50 7.37 16.69
CA LYS A 90 4.98 7.87 17.98
C LYS A 90 5.48 9.31 17.96
N PHE A 91 5.94 9.79 16.81
CA PHE A 91 6.55 11.11 16.63
C PHE A 91 5.62 12.14 15.97
N LYS A 92 4.34 11.81 15.74
CA LYS A 92 3.34 12.80 15.28
C LYS A 92 3.06 13.80 16.40
N GLN A 93 3.03 15.07 16.05
CA GLN A 93 2.67 16.13 16.98
C GLN A 93 1.14 16.14 17.22
N PRO A 94 0.63 16.63 18.37
CA PRO A 94 -0.81 16.63 18.66
C PRO A 94 -1.68 17.36 17.63
N HIS A 95 -1.12 18.39 16.97
CA HIS A 95 -1.79 19.14 15.90
C HIS A 95 -1.82 18.41 14.54
N GLN A 96 -1.14 17.27 14.41
CA GLN A 96 -1.12 16.42 13.21
C GLN A 96 -2.20 15.33 13.32
N THR A 97 -3.43 15.79 13.55
CA THR A 97 -4.63 14.94 13.67
C THR A 97 -5.65 15.36 12.64
N LEU A 98 -6.33 14.37 12.06
CA LEU A 98 -7.40 14.60 11.10
C LEU A 98 -8.68 14.93 11.86
N ASN A 99 -9.45 15.89 11.36
CA ASN A 99 -10.82 16.07 11.83
C ASN A 99 -11.74 14.99 11.24
N GLU A 100 -13.00 14.97 11.68
CA GLU A 100 -13.97 13.95 11.24
C GLU A 100 -14.25 14.05 9.74
N ASP A 101 -14.46 15.25 9.20
CA ASP A 101 -14.73 15.47 7.78
C ASP A 101 -13.57 14.99 6.88
N GLN A 102 -12.34 15.29 7.27
CA GLN A 102 -11.12 14.84 6.60
C GLN A 102 -11.00 13.32 6.63
N SER A 103 -11.26 12.71 7.79
CA SER A 103 -11.22 11.26 7.97
C SER A 103 -12.27 10.56 7.10
N GLN A 104 -13.48 11.12 7.03
CA GLN A 104 -14.54 10.59 6.17
C GLN A 104 -14.23 10.78 4.68
N TRP A 105 -13.67 11.92 4.29
CA TRP A 105 -13.24 12.17 2.91
C TRP A 105 -12.16 11.15 2.50
N ILE A 106 -11.12 10.95 3.32
CA ILE A 106 -10.08 9.95 3.05
C ILE A 106 -10.69 8.55 2.89
N LYS A 107 -11.61 8.14 3.78
CA LYS A 107 -12.27 6.83 3.68
C LYS A 107 -13.03 6.66 2.36
N ARG A 108 -13.86 7.65 2.00
CA ARG A 108 -14.64 7.64 0.74
C ARG A 108 -13.73 7.61 -0.48
N THR A 109 -12.72 8.48 -0.52
CA THR A 109 -11.78 8.58 -1.65
C THR A 109 -10.91 7.33 -1.76
N THR A 110 -10.51 6.72 -0.63
CA THR A 110 -9.80 5.43 -0.62
C THR A 110 -10.62 4.33 -1.28
N HIS A 111 -11.92 4.27 -0.99
CA HIS A 111 -12.81 3.30 -1.63
C HIS A 111 -12.88 3.53 -3.14
N GLN A 112 -13.12 4.78 -3.58
CA GLN A 112 -13.14 5.15 -4.99
C GLN A 112 -11.84 4.77 -5.72
N ILE A 113 -10.67 5.02 -5.11
CA ILE A 113 -9.37 4.67 -5.68
C ILE A 113 -9.21 3.15 -5.83
N ASN A 114 -9.66 2.36 -4.85
CA ASN A 114 -9.61 0.91 -4.96
C ASN A 114 -10.47 0.40 -6.13
N GLU A 115 -11.66 0.97 -6.33
CA GLU A 115 -12.52 0.60 -7.45
C GLU A 115 -11.91 1.02 -8.80
N LEU A 116 -11.31 2.21 -8.89
CA LEU A 116 -10.57 2.64 -10.08
C LEU A 116 -9.38 1.71 -10.38
N LEU A 117 -8.63 1.30 -9.36
CA LEU A 117 -7.49 0.38 -9.54
C LEU A 117 -7.92 -0.96 -10.12
N LYS A 118 -9.08 -1.51 -9.71
CA LYS A 118 -9.65 -2.75 -10.26
C LYS A 118 -10.13 -2.63 -11.70
N GLN A 119 -10.36 -1.42 -12.17
CA GLN A 119 -10.79 -1.13 -13.55
C GLN A 119 -9.64 -0.67 -14.45
N THR A 120 -8.43 -0.49 -13.90
CA THR A 120 -7.28 0.07 -14.64
C THR A 120 -6.34 -1.04 -15.14
N GLY A 121 -6.60 -1.53 -16.35
CA GLY A 121 -5.73 -2.47 -17.08
C GLY A 121 -6.13 -3.95 -16.98
N THR A 122 -5.43 -4.82 -17.72
CA THR A 122 -5.82 -6.24 -17.90
C THR A 122 -5.62 -7.12 -16.66
N ASN A 123 -4.67 -6.78 -15.77
CA ASN A 123 -4.36 -7.50 -14.54
C ASN A 123 -4.73 -6.69 -13.28
N ALA A 124 -5.68 -5.78 -13.42
CA ALA A 124 -6.07 -4.80 -12.41
C ALA A 124 -6.43 -5.40 -11.03
N GLU A 125 -7.14 -6.53 -11.01
CA GLU A 125 -7.52 -7.20 -9.76
C GLU A 125 -6.30 -7.73 -8.99
N ILE A 126 -5.39 -8.44 -9.68
CA ILE A 126 -4.15 -8.98 -9.08
C ILE A 126 -3.27 -7.84 -8.57
N PHE A 127 -3.16 -6.77 -9.35
CA PHE A 127 -2.42 -5.57 -8.96
C PHE A 127 -3.01 -4.94 -7.70
N THR A 128 -4.33 -4.73 -7.67
CA THR A 128 -5.04 -4.15 -6.52
C THR A 128 -4.84 -4.96 -5.25
N VAL A 129 -5.01 -6.29 -5.32
CA VAL A 129 -4.77 -7.19 -4.18
C VAL A 129 -3.32 -7.12 -3.71
N SER A 130 -2.37 -7.02 -4.65
CA SER A 130 -0.94 -6.89 -4.33
C SER A 130 -0.64 -5.60 -3.58
N ILE A 131 -1.19 -4.47 -4.04
CA ILE A 131 -1.05 -3.17 -3.35
C ILE A 131 -1.67 -3.22 -1.95
N GLN A 132 -2.87 -3.78 -1.80
CA GLN A 132 -3.50 -3.92 -0.48
C GLN A 132 -2.65 -4.75 0.50
N ARG A 133 -2.03 -5.83 0.03
CA ARG A 133 -1.09 -6.64 0.83
C ARG A 133 0.15 -5.85 1.22
N ILE A 134 0.72 -5.06 0.30
CA ILE A 134 1.87 -4.20 0.57
C ILE A 134 1.52 -3.16 1.64
N LEU A 135 0.40 -2.43 1.48
CA LEU A 135 -0.04 -1.44 2.46
C LEU A 135 -0.34 -2.09 3.83
N LYS A 136 -0.90 -3.31 3.84
CA LYS A 136 -1.11 -4.05 5.10
C LYS A 136 0.21 -4.40 5.79
N ARG A 137 1.23 -4.80 5.03
CA ARG A 137 2.57 -5.06 5.56
C ARG A 137 3.21 -3.77 6.08
N GLU A 138 3.03 -2.64 5.39
CA GLU A 138 3.51 -1.32 5.85
C GLU A 138 2.86 -0.90 7.17
N GLU A 139 1.55 -1.18 7.36
CA GLU A 139 0.87 -0.96 8.63
C GLU A 139 1.52 -1.79 9.77
N MET A 140 1.82 -3.07 9.52
CA MET A 140 2.50 -3.91 10.50
C MET A 140 3.91 -3.38 10.82
N TRP A 141 4.64 -2.92 9.81
CA TRP A 141 5.96 -2.32 9.99
C TRP A 141 5.90 -1.02 10.79
N ASN A 142 4.88 -0.20 10.54
CA ASN A 142 4.59 1.01 11.30
C ASN A 142 4.31 0.69 12.76
N LEU A 143 3.45 -0.29 13.04
CA LEU A 143 3.15 -0.75 14.41
C LEU A 143 4.39 -1.29 15.12
N TRP A 144 5.20 -2.10 14.43
CA TRP A 144 6.45 -2.62 14.98
C TRP A 144 7.41 -1.50 15.39
N LYS A 145 7.61 -0.49 14.52
CA LYS A 145 8.41 0.70 14.85
C LYS A 145 7.82 1.49 16.01
N ASN A 146 6.50 1.69 16.01
CA ASN A 146 5.81 2.35 17.12
C ASN A 146 5.96 1.58 18.43
N ASN A 147 6.12 0.26 18.41
CA ASN A 147 6.36 -0.54 19.62
C ASN A 147 7.83 -0.56 20.08
N GLY A 148 8.68 0.29 19.50
CA GLY A 148 10.09 0.38 19.89
C GLY A 148 10.97 -0.69 19.23
N CYS A 149 10.56 -1.19 18.06
CA CYS A 149 11.33 -2.14 17.26
C CYS A 149 11.70 -3.42 18.03
N PRO A 150 10.72 -4.19 18.54
CA PRO A 150 11.01 -5.42 19.28
C PRO A 150 11.81 -6.39 18.41
N ASP A 151 12.80 -7.06 19.00
CA ASP A 151 13.68 -7.95 18.26
C ASP A 151 12.88 -9.08 17.59
N PHE A 152 13.24 -9.39 16.33
CA PHE A 152 12.68 -10.51 15.58
C PHE A 152 13.27 -11.86 16.02
N SER A 153 14.33 -11.83 16.84
CA SER A 153 14.86 -13.02 17.50
C SER A 153 13.77 -13.60 18.40
N LYS A 154 13.05 -14.60 17.85
CA LYS A 154 11.96 -15.30 18.52
C LYS A 154 12.36 -15.61 19.96
N ALA A 155 11.44 -15.38 20.90
CA ALA A 155 11.42 -16.06 22.18
C ALA A 155 11.89 -17.50 21.93
N LYS A 156 13.02 -17.89 22.54
CA LYS A 156 13.53 -19.27 22.47
C LYS A 156 12.31 -20.15 22.62
N LEU A 157 11.96 -20.91 21.58
CA LEU A 157 10.98 -21.98 21.70
C LEU A 157 11.45 -22.78 22.90
N ASP A 158 10.70 -22.69 24.00
CA ASP A 158 11.11 -23.23 25.28
C ASP A 158 10.90 -24.74 25.19
N LEU A 159 11.80 -25.40 24.45
CA LEU A 159 11.87 -26.84 24.25
C LEU A 159 12.25 -27.56 25.55
N LYS A 160 12.35 -26.85 26.68
CA LYS A 160 12.64 -27.37 28.00
C LYS A 160 11.39 -27.65 28.84
N LYS A 161 10.31 -28.19 28.25
CA LYS A 161 9.26 -28.93 29.00
C LYS A 161 8.74 -30.14 28.23
N LYS A 162 9.63 -31.05 27.85
CA LYS A 162 9.31 -32.47 27.63
C LYS A 162 10.51 -33.30 28.07
N ASN A 163 10.68 -33.46 29.38
CA ASN A 163 11.50 -34.51 29.99
C ASN A 163 10.98 -34.77 31.41
N ALA A 164 9.75 -35.28 31.48
CA ALA A 164 9.30 -36.06 32.62
C ALA A 164 8.27 -37.06 32.10
N SER A 165 8.64 -38.33 32.21
CA SER A 165 7.78 -39.51 32.11
C SER A 165 7.45 -40.04 30.71
N GLN A 166 8.42 -40.71 30.09
CA GLN A 166 8.14 -42.00 29.45
C GLN A 166 9.43 -42.84 29.40
N THR A 167 9.60 -43.67 30.42
CA THR A 167 10.57 -44.78 30.43
C THR A 167 10.18 -45.75 29.33
N TYR A 168 10.94 -45.77 28.23
CA TYR A 168 10.86 -46.84 27.24
C TYR A 168 11.68 -48.03 27.75
N ALA A 169 11.00 -49.14 28.03
CA ALA A 169 11.65 -50.43 28.26
C ALA A 169 12.29 -50.91 26.93
N PRO A 170 13.54 -51.42 26.94
CA PRO A 170 14.18 -51.89 25.71
C PRO A 170 13.56 -53.22 25.26
N TYR A 171 13.05 -53.25 24.04
CA TYR A 171 12.61 -54.48 23.37
C TYR A 171 13.83 -55.39 23.15
N ARG A 172 13.83 -56.58 23.77
CA ARG A 172 14.77 -57.65 23.44
C ARG A 172 14.37 -58.27 22.11
N LEU A 173 15.26 -58.21 21.13
CA LEU A 173 15.22 -59.05 19.93
C LEU A 173 15.97 -60.35 20.23
N SER A 174 15.24 -61.45 20.41
CA SER A 174 15.75 -62.79 20.13
C SER A 174 14.59 -63.75 19.87
N ASP A 175 14.57 -64.23 18.63
CA ASP A 175 14.24 -65.59 18.19
C ASP A 175 12.81 -66.12 18.37
N SER A 176 12.10 -66.29 17.25
CA SER A 176 12.06 -67.61 16.60
C SER A 176 11.25 -67.58 15.31
N ILE A 177 11.96 -67.83 14.22
CA ILE A 177 11.45 -68.52 13.04
C ILE A 177 11.04 -69.93 13.50
N ARG A 178 9.78 -70.31 13.29
CA ARG A 178 9.40 -71.69 13.01
C ARG A 178 8.12 -71.74 12.20
#